data_AF-A0A2G9S4N0-F1
#
_entry.id   AF-A0A2G9S4N0-F1
#
_cell.length_a   1.000
_cell.length_b   1.000
_cell.length_c   1.000
_cell.angle_alpha   90.00
_cell.angle_beta   90.00
_cell.angle_gamma   90.00
#
_symmetry.space_group_name_H-M   'P 1'
#
loop_
_entity.id
_entity.type
_entity.pdbx_description
1 polymer ?
#
loop_
_entity_poly.entity_id
_entity_poly.type
_entity_poly.pdbx_seq_one_letter_code
_entity_poly.pdbx_strand_id
1 'polypeptide(L)'
;MHEVVEHTNLVGKNRTENYAAARKNTVQCSDEFKELLTVPTPGALNLNRHLSGLNSKGTAAKPGSSIQSISASELLKQQKQQLLDSRKRRSEEIQKRFI
;
A
#
# COMPACT_ATOMS: atom_id res chain seq x y z
N MET A 1 -15.59 18.23 29.43
CA MET A 1 -14.68 17.84 28.32
C MET A 1 -13.69 16.75 28.73
N HIS A 2 -14.05 15.81 29.62
CA HIS A 2 -13.13 14.72 30.05
C HIS A 2 -13.54 13.33 29.52
N GLU A 3 -14.76 13.17 29.02
CA GLU A 3 -15.30 11.85 28.63
C GLU A 3 -14.96 11.46 27.17
N VAL A 4 -14.68 12.44 26.30
CA VAL A 4 -14.41 12.19 24.88
C VAL A 4 -13.01 11.59 24.64
N VAL A 5 -12.09 11.75 25.59
CA VAL A 5 -10.70 11.26 25.47
C VAL A 5 -10.62 9.75 25.67
N GLU A 6 -11.41 9.18 26.59
CA GLU A 6 -11.37 7.75 26.93
C GLU A 6 -11.86 6.85 25.78
N HIS A 7 -12.88 7.29 25.02
CA HIS A 7 -13.41 6.52 23.88
C HIS A 7 -12.43 6.40 22.71
N THR A 8 -11.49 7.33 22.57
CA THR A 8 -10.48 7.28 21.49
C THR A 8 -9.38 6.24 21.74
N ASN A 9 -9.17 5.86 23.01
CA ASN A 9 -8.10 4.97 23.42
C ASN A 9 -8.41 3.48 23.16
N LEU A 10 -9.70 3.12 23.07
CA LEU A 10 -10.18 1.77 22.74
C LEU A 10 -9.99 1.39 21.26
N VAL A 11 -9.85 2.38 20.36
CA VAL A 11 -9.62 2.15 18.93
C VAL A 11 -8.16 1.73 18.64
N GLY A 12 -7.22 2.08 19.52
CA GLY A 12 -5.80 1.79 19.33
C GLY A 12 -5.40 0.33 19.61
N LYS A 13 -6.10 -0.36 20.52
CA LYS A 13 -5.71 -1.70 21.02
C LYS A 13 -6.12 -2.84 20.08
N ASN A 14 -7.25 -2.71 19.38
CA ASN A 14 -7.78 -3.75 18.49
C ASN A 14 -7.10 -3.82 17.11
N ARG A 15 -6.18 -2.90 16.80
CA ARG A 15 -5.63 -2.75 15.45
C ARG A 15 -4.37 -3.60 15.21
N THR A 16 -3.53 -3.78 16.22
CA THR A 16 -2.29 -4.58 16.12
C THR A 16 -2.58 -6.09 15.99
N GLU A 17 -3.61 -6.58 16.66
CA GLU A 17 -4.00 -8.00 16.68
C GLU A 17 -4.46 -8.49 15.29
N ASN A 18 -5.21 -7.66 14.56
CA ASN A 18 -5.69 -7.97 13.21
C ASN A 18 -4.56 -8.10 12.17
N TYR A 19 -3.52 -7.26 12.24
CA TYR A 19 -2.36 -7.38 11.36
C TYR A 19 -1.50 -8.62 11.67
N ALA A 20 -1.45 -9.05 12.94
CA ALA A 20 -0.75 -10.26 13.35
C ALA A 20 -1.49 -11.54 12.90
N ALA A 21 -2.82 -11.55 12.93
CA ALA A 21 -3.64 -12.66 12.42
C ALA A 21 -3.54 -12.80 10.89
N ALA A 22 -3.52 -11.68 10.16
CA ALA A 22 -3.37 -11.67 8.69
C ALA A 22 -2.02 -12.24 8.21
N ARG A 23 -0.95 -12.16 9.03
CA ARG A 23 0.37 -12.75 8.71
C ARG A 23 0.41 -14.29 8.76
N LYS A 24 -0.59 -14.94 9.37
CA LYS A 24 -0.66 -16.42 9.48
C LYS A 24 -1.25 -17.06 8.22
N ASN A 25 -2.00 -16.31 7.43
CA ASN A 25 -2.43 -16.71 6.09
C ASN A 25 -1.36 -16.29 5.10
N THR A 26 -0.22 -16.98 5.12
CA THR A 26 0.57 -17.08 3.89
C THR A 26 -0.36 -17.63 2.82
N VAL A 27 -0.78 -16.79 1.88
CA VAL A 27 -1.63 -17.18 0.76
C VAL A 27 -0.97 -18.41 0.13
N GLN A 28 -1.54 -19.59 0.37
CA GLN A 28 -1.05 -20.83 -0.22
C GLN A 28 -1.42 -20.75 -1.70
N CYS A 29 -0.47 -20.30 -2.48
CA CYS A 29 -0.57 -20.11 -3.91
C CYS A 29 -0.58 -21.50 -4.58
N SER A 30 -1.72 -21.93 -5.15
CA SER A 30 -1.81 -23.19 -5.88
C SER A 30 -0.90 -23.17 -7.10
N ASP A 31 -0.42 -24.34 -7.53
CA ASP A 31 0.51 -24.42 -8.66
C ASP A 31 -0.15 -23.99 -9.99
N GLU A 32 -1.44 -24.30 -10.17
CA GLU A 32 -2.24 -23.79 -11.29
C GLU A 32 -2.29 -22.25 -11.32
N PHE A 33 -2.45 -21.61 -10.14
CA PHE A 33 -2.46 -20.15 -10.08
C PHE A 33 -1.08 -19.55 -10.39
N LYS A 34 0.02 -20.19 -9.97
CA LYS A 34 1.38 -19.77 -10.36
C LYS A 34 1.57 -19.88 -11.87
N GLU A 35 1.10 -20.95 -12.49
CA GLU A 35 1.14 -21.15 -13.94
C GLU A 35 0.37 -20.03 -14.66
N LEU A 36 -0.83 -19.69 -14.20
CA LEU A 36 -1.59 -18.55 -14.73
C LEU A 36 -0.85 -17.21 -14.60
N LEU A 37 -0.11 -17.00 -13.50
CA LEU A 37 0.71 -15.80 -13.30
C LEU A 37 1.94 -15.73 -14.22
N THR A 38 2.34 -16.83 -14.87
CA THR A 38 3.45 -16.82 -15.85
C THR A 38 3.04 -16.25 -17.20
N VAL A 39 1.74 -16.27 -17.52
CA VAL A 39 1.22 -15.74 -18.77
C VAL A 39 1.34 -14.21 -18.74
N PRO A 40 1.85 -13.54 -19.79
CA PRO A 40 2.08 -12.09 -19.79
C PRO A 40 0.78 -11.29 -20.01
N THR A 41 -0.26 -11.61 -19.25
CA THR A 41 -1.53 -10.87 -19.28
C THR A 41 -1.47 -9.64 -18.36
N PRO A 42 -2.20 -8.56 -18.66
CA PRO A 42 -2.27 -7.39 -17.78
C PRO A 42 -2.68 -7.74 -16.34
N GLY A 43 -3.62 -8.69 -16.19
CA GLY A 43 -4.05 -9.19 -14.89
C GLY A 43 -2.93 -9.89 -14.13
N ALA A 44 -2.23 -10.82 -14.77
CA ALA A 44 -1.09 -11.53 -14.18
C ALA A 44 0.06 -10.59 -13.80
N LEU A 45 0.38 -9.60 -14.65
CA LEU A 45 1.41 -8.60 -14.36
C LEU A 45 1.04 -7.70 -13.17
N ASN A 46 -0.23 -7.31 -13.07
CA ASN A 46 -0.73 -6.54 -11.92
C ASN A 46 -0.64 -7.36 -10.63
N LEU A 47 -1.13 -8.60 -10.66
CA LEU A 47 -1.08 -9.50 -9.52
C LEU A 47 0.37 -9.79 -9.10
N ASN A 48 1.29 -10.08 -10.03
CA ASN A 48 2.72 -10.27 -9.71
C ASN A 48 3.32 -9.04 -9.02
N ARG A 49 3.04 -7.82 -9.51
CA ARG A 49 3.54 -6.58 -8.87
C ARG A 49 3.15 -6.48 -7.40
N HIS A 50 1.95 -6.92 -7.05
CA HIS A 50 1.39 -6.75 -5.71
C HIS A 50 1.52 -7.99 -4.81
N LEU A 51 1.62 -9.20 -5.38
CA LEU A 51 1.76 -10.47 -4.67
C LEU A 51 3.22 -10.92 -4.48
N SER A 52 4.13 -10.60 -5.39
CA SER A 52 5.55 -11.00 -5.27
C SER A 52 6.24 -10.38 -4.05
N GLY A 53 5.68 -9.32 -3.45
CA GLY A 53 6.13 -8.75 -2.17
C GLY A 53 5.64 -9.51 -0.92
N LEU A 54 4.67 -10.42 -1.04
CA LEU A 54 4.16 -11.24 0.07
C LEU A 54 4.97 -12.52 0.26
N ASN A 55 5.53 -13.09 -0.81
CA ASN A 55 6.20 -14.40 -0.78
C ASN A 55 7.66 -14.32 -0.30
N SER A 56 8.25 -13.13 -0.20
CA SER A 56 9.60 -12.95 0.36
C SER A 56 9.55 -12.86 1.89
N LYS A 57 9.06 -13.91 2.54
CA LYS A 57 9.32 -14.16 3.97
C LYS A 57 10.66 -14.92 4.08
N GLY A 58 11.77 -14.27 3.75
CA GLY A 58 13.09 -14.89 3.96
C GLY A 58 14.30 -14.24 3.30
N THR A 59 14.20 -13.61 2.12
CA THR A 59 15.39 -13.08 1.44
C THR A 59 15.10 -11.71 0.85
N ALA A 60 15.90 -10.73 1.28
CA ALA A 60 16.04 -9.40 0.71
C ALA A 60 14.74 -8.81 0.16
N ALA A 61 13.91 -8.30 1.06
CA ALA A 61 12.99 -7.22 0.71
C ALA A 61 13.74 -6.26 -0.23
N LYS A 62 13.13 -5.89 -1.35
CA LYS A 62 13.45 -4.56 -1.92
C LYS A 62 13.32 -3.59 -0.73
N PRO A 63 14.39 -2.89 -0.33
CA PRO A 63 14.35 -2.01 0.83
C PRO A 63 13.41 -0.86 0.47
N GLY A 64 12.15 -0.94 0.86
CA GLY A 64 11.19 0.08 0.46
C GLY A 64 9.71 -0.21 0.69
N SER A 65 9.31 -1.45 1.00
CA SER A 65 7.96 -1.68 1.54
C SER A 65 7.98 -2.65 2.71
N SER A 66 8.88 -2.36 3.67
CA SER A 66 8.42 -2.45 5.04
C SER A 66 7.22 -1.51 5.13
N ILE A 67 6.06 -1.99 5.57
CA ILE A 67 4.99 -1.08 5.95
C ILE A 67 5.56 -0.27 7.14
N GLN A 68 6.12 0.89 6.83
CA GLN A 68 6.66 1.81 7.82
C GLN A 68 5.46 2.52 8.43
N SER A 69 5.36 2.44 9.75
CA SER A 69 4.36 3.20 10.49
C SER A 69 4.64 4.69 10.26
N ILE A 70 3.77 5.35 9.51
CA ILE A 70 3.78 6.80 9.28
C ILE A 70 2.76 7.46 10.21
N SER A 71 3.04 8.67 10.70
CA SER A 71 2.02 9.41 11.43
C SER A 71 0.88 9.84 10.49
N ALA A 72 -0.33 9.96 11.02
CA ALA A 72 -1.49 10.42 10.24
C ALA A 72 -1.22 11.81 9.61
N SER A 73 -0.56 12.70 10.36
CA SER A 73 -0.21 14.04 9.90
C SER A 73 0.78 14.02 8.72
N GLU A 74 1.79 13.16 8.76
CA GLU A 74 2.75 13.02 7.66
C GLU A 74 2.08 12.44 6.42
N LEU A 75 1.21 11.43 6.59
CA LEU A 75 0.46 10.84 5.49
C LEU A 75 -0.41 11.89 4.78
N LEU A 76 -1.15 12.70 5.56
CA LEU A 76 -1.99 13.78 5.02
C LEU A 76 -1.17 14.84 4.27
N LYS A 77 0.01 15.21 4.81
CA LYS A 77 0.93 16.15 4.14
C LYS A 77 1.43 15.60 2.81
N GLN A 78 1.85 14.34 2.78
CA GLN A 78 2.33 13.68 1.56
C GLN A 78 1.23 13.61 0.49
N GLN A 79 0.01 13.21 0.86
CA GLN A 79 -1.11 13.13 -0.07
C GLN A 79 -1.48 14.50 -0.67
N LYS A 80 -1.50 15.55 0.17
CA LYS A 80 -1.75 16.92 -0.29
C LYS A 80 -0.67 17.36 -1.28
N GLN A 81 0.61 17.12 -0.98
CA GLN A 81 1.71 17.50 -1.84
C GLN A 81 1.62 16.79 -3.21
N GLN A 82 1.42 15.47 -3.21
CA GLN A 82 1.29 14.68 -4.42
C GLN A 82 0.16 15.17 -5.33
N LEU A 83 -0.98 15.54 -4.74
CA LEU A 83 -2.13 16.07 -5.46
C LEU A 83 -1.82 17.44 -6.11
N LEU A 84 -1.15 18.34 -5.39
CA LEU A 84 -0.76 19.65 -5.92
C LEU A 84 0.25 19.49 -7.07
N ASP A 85 1.24 18.63 -6.92
CA ASP A 85 2.25 18.38 -7.94
C ASP A 85 1.63 17.77 -9.21
N SER A 86 0.69 16.84 -9.04
CA SER A 86 -0.02 16.22 -10.16
C SER A 86 -0.87 17.24 -10.93
N ARG A 87 -1.53 18.16 -10.22
CA ARG A 87 -2.28 19.26 -10.84
C ARG A 87 -1.37 20.21 -11.60
N LYS A 88 -0.22 20.57 -11.01
CA LYS A 88 0.78 21.44 -11.65
C LYS A 88 1.31 20.82 -12.93
N ARG A 89 1.78 19.56 -12.88
CA ARG A 89 2.27 18.82 -14.06
C ARG A 89 1.24 18.76 -15.17
N ARG A 90 -0.02 18.44 -14.82
CA ARG A 90 -1.12 18.42 -15.78
C ARG A 90 -1.35 19.79 -16.43
N SER A 91 -1.29 20.87 -15.65
CA SER A 91 -1.45 22.24 -16.19
C SER A 91 -0.32 22.59 -17.15
N GLU A 92 0.92 22.27 -16.82
CA GLU A 92 2.09 22.51 -17.68
C GLU A 92 2.03 21.69 -18.97
N GLU A 93 1.62 20.43 -18.89
CA GLU A 93 1.42 19.57 -20.07
C GLU A 93 0.31 20.09 -20.99
N ILE A 94 -0.79 20.58 -20.41
CA ILE A 94 -1.87 21.21 -21.17
C ILE A 94 -1.34 22.46 -21.85
N GLN A 95 -0.66 23.35 -21.13
CA GLN A 95 -0.09 24.58 -21.68
C GLN A 95 0.89 24.29 -22.82
N LYS A 96 1.76 23.28 -22.69
CA LYS A 96 2.70 22.86 -23.73
C LYS A 96 2.05 22.33 -25.01
N ARG A 97 0.78 21.94 -24.99
CA ARG A 97 0.04 21.49 -26.19
C ARG A 97 -0.55 22.64 -26.99
N PHE A 98 -0.66 23.83 -26.39
CA PHE A 98 -1.26 25.01 -27.01
C PHE A 98 -0.22 26.06 -27.45
N ILE A 99 1.07 25.76 -27.29
CA ILE A 99 2.21 26.51 -27.83
C ILE A 99 2.89 25.61 -28.86
#